data_AF-A0A3D9SLW9-F1
#
_entry.id   AF-A0A3D9SLW9-F1
#
_cell.length_a   1.000
_cell.length_b   1.000
_cell.length_c   1.000
_cell.angle_alpha   90.00
_cell.angle_beta   90.00
_cell.angle_gamma   90.00
#
_symmetry.space_group_name_H-M   'P 1'
#
loop_
_entity.id
_entity.type
_entity.pdbx_description
1 polymer ?
#
loop_
_entity_poly.entity_id
_entity_poly.type
_entity_poly.pdbx_seq_one_letter_code
_entity_poly.pdbx_strand_id
1 'polypeptide(L)'
;MKRVISIVLAAGLAVGVAVAILIGNGSEQASEQPTVRGVIGSEKQAFFADPAVRAAFAKHGLNVQVDPAGSRQIATSVDLARYDFAFPGSSPAADKIQQRRRITTRYSPFSTPMAIATFEPIAALLRDAGVVKKAPDGTSTFDVAAYLELAERKVRWDQLKGNTAYPVRKDVLVSTTDPRSSNSAAMYLSITSFVANGSAVVGDARSRARVLPLVGRLFHDQGYTENTSEGPFEDYLSVGMGQVPLVCVYEAQFVGRAVQGQIRPGMVLTYPVPTVISRHGLVPLRPAGDRVGRLLTSDPELQRLAARHGFRTADAARFAKVTAEHRVPVATNLIDVVDTPSYDALESLLAAVERGYGAGPS
;
A
#
# COMPACT_ATOMS: atom_id res chain seq x y z
N MET A 1 23.02 -43.50 -41.94
CA MET A 1 22.98 -43.55 -40.46
C MET A 1 22.33 -42.32 -39.83
N LYS A 2 22.71 -41.08 -40.19
CA LYS A 2 22.14 -39.85 -39.58
C LYS A 2 20.61 -39.71 -39.69
N ARG A 3 19.99 -40.09 -40.82
CA ARG A 3 18.52 -40.01 -41.02
C ARG A 3 17.71 -41.02 -40.20
N VAL A 4 18.26 -42.20 -39.90
CA VAL A 4 17.57 -43.23 -39.11
C VAL A 4 17.54 -42.85 -37.63
N ILE A 5 18.62 -42.25 -37.13
CA ILE A 5 18.71 -41.74 -35.76
C ILE A 5 17.72 -40.58 -35.54
N SER A 6 17.54 -39.69 -36.52
CA SER A 6 16.58 -38.59 -36.44
C SER A 6 15.13 -39.07 -36.38
N ILE A 7 14.78 -40.13 -37.11
CA ILE A 7 13.42 -40.70 -37.11
C ILE A 7 13.14 -41.42 -35.80
N VAL A 8 14.11 -42.14 -35.24
CA VAL A 8 13.98 -42.82 -33.94
C VAL A 8 13.88 -41.80 -32.79
N LEU A 9 14.65 -40.70 -32.84
CA LEU A 9 14.52 -39.62 -31.85
C LEU A 9 13.17 -38.90 -31.95
N ALA A 10 12.68 -38.62 -33.16
CA ALA A 10 11.39 -37.98 -33.35
C ALA A 10 10.22 -38.86 -32.88
N ALA A 11 10.29 -40.18 -33.13
CA ALA A 11 9.31 -41.14 -32.65
C ALA A 11 9.37 -41.28 -31.11
N GLY A 12 10.56 -41.33 -30.52
CA GLY A 12 10.73 -41.36 -29.06
C GLY A 12 10.19 -40.10 -28.37
N LEU A 13 10.40 -38.92 -28.98
CA LEU A 13 9.87 -37.65 -28.47
C LEU A 13 8.34 -37.61 -28.56
N ALA A 14 7.75 -38.09 -29.66
CA ALA A 14 6.30 -38.14 -29.83
C ALA A 14 5.63 -39.09 -28.80
N VAL A 15 6.24 -40.24 -28.52
CA VAL A 15 5.76 -41.17 -27.50
C VAL A 15 5.94 -40.60 -26.09
N GLY A 16 7.07 -39.94 -25.81
CA GLY A 16 7.29 -39.26 -24.53
C GLY A 16 6.29 -38.13 -24.27
N VAL A 17 5.93 -37.36 -25.29
CA VAL A 17 4.91 -36.32 -25.22
C VAL A 17 3.50 -36.92 -25.04
N ALA A 18 3.18 -38.02 -25.74
CA ALA A 18 1.90 -38.69 -25.57
C ALA A 18 1.72 -39.30 -24.16
N VAL A 19 2.78 -39.88 -23.60
CA VAL A 19 2.77 -40.41 -22.22
C VAL A 19 2.72 -39.28 -21.18
N ALA A 20 3.41 -38.16 -21.41
CA ALA A 20 3.31 -36.99 -20.54
C ALA A 20 1.91 -36.36 -20.56
N ILE A 21 1.22 -36.36 -21.70
CA ILE A 21 -0.16 -35.89 -21.82
C ILE A 21 -1.14 -36.87 -21.13
N LEU A 22 -0.90 -38.17 -21.23
CA LEU A 22 -1.74 -39.20 -20.59
C LEU A 22 -1.57 -39.24 -19.06
N ILE A 23 -0.36 -38.95 -18.54
CA ILE A 23 -0.10 -38.87 -17.10
C ILE A 23 -0.50 -37.48 -16.54
N GLY A 24 -0.40 -36.42 -17.35
CA GLY A 24 -0.84 -35.06 -17.00
C GLY A 24 -2.36 -34.84 -17.02
N ASN A 25 -3.11 -35.73 -17.69
CA ASN A 25 -4.58 -35.71 -17.75
C ASN A 25 -5.25 -36.70 -16.78
N GLY A 26 -4.55 -37.13 -15.73
CA GLY A 26 -5.18 -37.65 -14.52
C GLY A 26 -5.90 -36.54 -13.77
N SER A 27 -6.89 -35.93 -14.41
CA SER A 27 -7.81 -34.99 -13.79
C SER A 27 -8.63 -35.74 -12.76
N GLU A 28 -8.19 -35.70 -11.50
CA GLU A 28 -9.12 -35.62 -10.38
C GLU A 28 -10.19 -34.60 -10.79
N GLN A 29 -11.46 -35.00 -10.72
CA GLN A 29 -12.59 -34.10 -10.83
C GLN A 29 -12.49 -33.08 -9.70
N ALA A 30 -11.68 -32.04 -9.90
CA ALA A 30 -11.72 -30.84 -9.11
C ALA A 30 -13.12 -30.28 -9.33
N SER A 31 -13.96 -30.36 -8.30
CA SER A 31 -15.22 -29.63 -8.26
C SER A 31 -14.92 -28.20 -8.70
N GLU A 32 -15.51 -27.77 -9.81
CA GLU A 32 -15.21 -26.47 -10.41
C GLU A 32 -15.77 -25.40 -9.47
N GLN A 33 -14.97 -25.01 -8.48
CA GLN A 33 -15.39 -24.06 -7.45
C GLN A 33 -15.76 -22.75 -8.15
N PRO A 34 -16.92 -22.15 -7.82
CA PRO A 34 -17.35 -20.92 -8.45
C PRO A 34 -16.26 -19.86 -8.26
N THR A 35 -15.79 -19.33 -9.39
CA THR A 35 -14.77 -18.28 -9.38
C THR A 35 -15.41 -16.98 -8.91
N VAL A 36 -14.85 -16.39 -7.86
CA VAL A 36 -15.26 -15.08 -7.33
C VAL A 36 -14.22 -14.06 -7.74
N ARG A 37 -14.61 -13.12 -8.60
CA ARG A 37 -13.71 -12.08 -9.12
C ARG A 37 -13.80 -10.82 -8.28
N GLY A 38 -12.67 -10.30 -7.85
CA GLY A 38 -12.58 -9.03 -7.14
C GLY A 38 -11.63 -8.05 -7.82
N VAL A 39 -11.88 -6.76 -7.63
CA VAL A 39 -10.87 -5.73 -7.88
C VAL A 39 -10.35 -5.19 -6.56
N ILE A 40 -9.02 -5.12 -6.41
CA ILE A 40 -8.37 -4.80 -5.14
C ILE A 40 -7.35 -3.67 -5.28
N GLY A 41 -7.19 -2.86 -4.22
CA GLY A 41 -6.00 -2.01 -4.09
C GLY A 41 -4.71 -2.85 -4.11
N SER A 42 -3.71 -2.40 -4.87
CA SER A 42 -2.49 -3.17 -5.19
C SER A 42 -1.70 -3.64 -3.96
N GLU A 43 -1.78 -2.92 -2.84
CA GLU A 43 -1.13 -3.28 -1.58
C GLU A 43 -1.61 -4.62 -0.99
N LYS A 44 -2.74 -5.16 -1.47
CA LYS A 44 -3.28 -6.46 -1.05
C LYS A 44 -2.91 -7.61 -1.99
N GLN A 45 -2.21 -7.34 -3.09
CA GLN A 45 -1.91 -8.36 -4.11
C GLN A 45 -1.12 -9.53 -3.55
N ALA A 46 -0.10 -9.28 -2.72
CA ALA A 46 0.71 -10.32 -2.10
C ALA A 46 -0.13 -11.27 -1.21
N PHE A 47 -1.10 -10.72 -0.47
CA PHE A 47 -2.00 -11.51 0.36
C PHE A 47 -2.89 -12.44 -0.48
N PHE A 48 -3.55 -11.93 -1.53
CA PHE A 48 -4.42 -12.77 -2.36
C PHE A 48 -3.65 -13.74 -3.27
N ALA A 49 -2.39 -13.46 -3.57
CA ALA A 49 -1.51 -14.36 -4.32
C ALA A 49 -0.96 -15.52 -3.46
N ASP A 50 -0.99 -15.40 -2.12
CA ASP A 50 -0.47 -16.40 -1.20
C ASP A 50 -1.22 -17.75 -1.34
N PRO A 51 -0.53 -18.86 -1.66
CA PRO A 51 -1.15 -20.18 -1.75
C PRO A 51 -1.92 -20.58 -0.49
N ALA A 52 -1.48 -20.18 0.70
CA ALA A 52 -2.18 -20.45 1.95
C ALA A 52 -3.52 -19.69 2.05
N VAL A 53 -3.58 -18.45 1.54
CA VAL A 53 -4.82 -17.66 1.48
C VAL A 53 -5.79 -18.28 0.48
N ARG A 54 -5.30 -18.68 -0.70
CA ARG A 54 -6.10 -19.38 -1.70
C ARG A 54 -6.64 -20.71 -1.16
N ALA A 55 -5.82 -21.48 -0.46
CA ALA A 55 -6.24 -22.71 0.20
C ALA A 55 -7.28 -22.45 1.32
N ALA A 56 -7.12 -21.37 2.09
CA ALA A 56 -8.10 -20.98 3.11
C ALA A 56 -9.47 -20.66 2.48
N PHE A 57 -9.52 -19.92 1.37
CA PHE A 57 -10.77 -19.71 0.63
C PHE A 57 -11.33 -20.99 0.00
N ALA A 58 -10.47 -21.87 -0.52
CA ALA A 58 -10.89 -23.13 -1.13
C ALA A 58 -11.56 -24.08 -0.13
N LYS A 59 -11.16 -24.05 1.15
CA LYS A 59 -11.85 -24.77 2.25
C LYS A 59 -13.30 -24.31 2.43
N HIS A 60 -13.62 -23.10 2.00
CA HIS A 60 -14.97 -22.53 1.98
C HIS A 60 -15.64 -22.64 0.59
N GLY A 61 -15.06 -23.44 -0.32
CA GLY A 61 -15.59 -23.64 -1.67
C GLY A 61 -15.51 -22.39 -2.55
N LEU A 62 -14.51 -21.54 -2.36
CA LEU A 62 -14.32 -20.31 -3.12
C LEU A 62 -12.97 -20.29 -3.85
N ASN A 63 -13.02 -20.12 -5.17
CA ASN A 63 -11.85 -19.78 -5.97
C ASN A 63 -11.80 -18.25 -6.17
N VAL A 64 -11.13 -17.54 -5.27
CA VAL A 64 -11.03 -16.08 -5.32
C VAL A 64 -9.92 -15.66 -6.30
N GLN A 65 -10.27 -14.88 -7.30
CA GLN A 65 -9.34 -14.27 -8.27
C GLN A 65 -9.46 -12.75 -8.19
N VAL A 66 -8.33 -12.06 -8.26
CA VAL A 66 -8.29 -10.61 -8.05
C VAL A 66 -7.48 -9.90 -9.11
N ASP A 67 -7.97 -8.73 -9.52
CA ASP A 67 -7.27 -7.80 -10.39
C ASP A 67 -6.81 -6.58 -9.56
N PRO A 68 -5.52 -6.23 -9.55
CA PRO A 68 -5.02 -5.05 -8.84
C PRO A 68 -5.33 -3.76 -9.61
N ALA A 69 -5.74 -2.71 -8.91
CA ALA A 69 -5.92 -1.37 -9.45
C ALA A 69 -5.71 -0.30 -8.36
N GLY A 70 -5.43 0.94 -8.74
CA GLY A 70 -5.34 2.04 -7.78
C GLY A 70 -6.70 2.31 -7.12
N SER A 71 -6.75 2.54 -5.81
CA SER A 71 -8.02 2.72 -5.07
C SER A 71 -8.94 3.77 -5.66
N ARG A 72 -8.36 4.85 -6.19
CA ARG A 72 -9.09 5.90 -6.91
C ARG A 72 -9.69 5.39 -8.22
N GLN A 73 -8.93 4.62 -9.00
CA GLN A 73 -9.41 4.02 -10.25
C GLN A 73 -10.56 3.06 -9.99
N ILE A 74 -10.49 2.25 -8.92
CA ILE A 74 -11.57 1.34 -8.51
C ILE A 74 -12.89 2.10 -8.27
N ALA A 75 -12.81 3.29 -7.65
CA ALA A 75 -13.99 4.10 -7.37
C ALA A 75 -14.54 4.87 -8.60
N THR A 76 -13.72 5.05 -9.65
CA THR A 76 -14.01 6.00 -10.74
C THR A 76 -14.16 5.39 -12.12
N SER A 77 -13.19 4.59 -12.55
CA SER A 77 -13.00 4.21 -13.96
C SER A 77 -13.03 2.70 -14.21
N VAL A 78 -12.85 1.88 -13.18
CA VAL A 78 -12.98 0.42 -13.31
C VAL A 78 -14.44 0.04 -13.57
N ASP A 79 -14.68 -0.80 -14.57
CA ASP A 79 -15.99 -1.42 -14.78
C ASP A 79 -16.30 -2.46 -13.70
N LEU A 80 -16.98 -2.00 -12.65
CA LEU A 80 -17.38 -2.83 -11.51
C LEU A 80 -18.43 -3.90 -11.87
N ALA A 81 -19.07 -3.85 -13.04
CA ALA A 81 -20.05 -4.88 -13.44
C ALA A 81 -19.40 -6.25 -13.66
N ARG A 82 -18.08 -6.30 -13.85
CA ARG A 82 -17.30 -7.52 -14.08
C ARG A 82 -16.92 -8.28 -12.80
N TYR A 83 -17.14 -7.66 -11.62
CA TYR A 83 -16.64 -8.17 -10.35
C TYR A 83 -17.76 -8.50 -9.36
N ASP A 84 -17.47 -9.41 -8.44
CA ASP A 84 -18.32 -9.81 -7.32
C ASP A 84 -18.06 -8.96 -6.07
N PHE A 85 -16.87 -8.37 -5.94
CA PHE A 85 -16.55 -7.39 -4.90
C PHE A 85 -15.52 -6.36 -5.38
N ALA A 86 -15.53 -5.20 -4.72
CA ALA A 86 -14.49 -4.18 -4.85
C ALA A 86 -13.84 -3.96 -3.49
N PHE A 87 -12.51 -3.88 -3.43
CA PHE A 87 -11.77 -3.77 -2.18
C PHE A 87 -10.66 -2.72 -2.28
N PRO A 88 -11.03 -1.42 -2.38
CA PRO A 88 -10.04 -0.34 -2.37
C PRO A 88 -9.28 -0.27 -1.03
N GLY A 89 -8.10 0.32 -1.10
CA GLY A 89 -7.20 0.52 0.04
C GLY A 89 -7.59 1.66 0.98
N SER A 90 -8.75 2.32 0.83
CA SER A 90 -9.15 3.41 1.73
C SER A 90 -10.66 3.56 1.88
N SER A 91 -11.07 4.15 3.01
CA SER A 91 -12.47 4.44 3.31
C SER A 91 -13.13 5.36 2.28
N PRO A 92 -12.55 6.52 1.89
CA PRO A 92 -13.23 7.41 0.95
C PRO A 92 -13.55 6.73 -0.38
N ALA A 93 -12.64 5.90 -0.90
CA ALA A 93 -12.87 5.16 -2.13
C ALA A 93 -13.99 4.11 -1.97
N ALA A 94 -14.01 3.39 -0.84
CA ALA A 94 -15.10 2.45 -0.54
C ALA A 94 -16.45 3.17 -0.42
N ASP A 95 -16.49 4.31 0.27
CA ASP A 95 -17.71 5.11 0.47
C ASP A 95 -18.25 5.61 -0.88
N LYS A 96 -17.38 6.02 -1.80
CA LYS A 96 -17.78 6.42 -3.17
C LYS A 96 -18.39 5.25 -3.95
N ILE A 97 -17.84 4.05 -3.83
CA ILE A 97 -18.38 2.84 -4.47
C ILE A 97 -19.75 2.51 -3.88
N GLN A 98 -19.89 2.53 -2.56
CA GLN A 98 -21.16 2.31 -1.85
C GLN A 98 -22.23 3.29 -2.33
N GLN A 99 -21.90 4.59 -2.41
CA GLN A 99 -22.81 5.63 -2.89
C GLN A 99 -23.24 5.39 -4.35
N ARG A 100 -22.27 5.16 -5.26
CA ARG A 100 -22.54 4.97 -6.69
C ARG A 100 -23.33 3.70 -6.98
N ARG A 101 -23.08 2.62 -6.23
CA ARG A 101 -23.72 1.31 -6.41
C ARG A 101 -24.96 1.13 -5.53
N ARG A 102 -25.26 2.09 -4.65
CA ARG A 102 -26.35 2.04 -3.65
C ARG A 102 -26.25 0.80 -2.74
N ILE A 103 -25.03 0.47 -2.31
CA ILE A 103 -24.73 -0.67 -1.43
C ILE A 103 -24.43 -0.15 -0.04
N THR A 104 -25.16 -0.61 0.97
CA THR A 104 -24.96 -0.20 2.37
C THR A 104 -23.99 -1.10 3.12
N THR A 105 -23.83 -2.34 2.67
CA THR A 105 -22.93 -3.31 3.31
C THR A 105 -21.47 -3.01 2.98
N ARG A 106 -20.60 -3.06 3.99
CA ARG A 106 -19.16 -2.94 3.87
C ARG A 106 -18.49 -3.77 4.95
N TYR A 107 -17.39 -4.41 4.59
CA TYR A 107 -16.49 -5.10 5.52
C TYR A 107 -15.17 -4.33 5.59
N SER A 108 -14.57 -4.22 6.78
CA SER A 108 -13.26 -3.57 6.94
C SER A 108 -12.26 -4.52 7.62
N PRO A 109 -11.87 -5.62 6.95
CA PRO A 109 -11.09 -6.67 7.59
C PRO A 109 -9.64 -6.24 7.86
N PHE A 110 -9.12 -5.27 7.10
CA PHE A 110 -7.74 -4.80 7.18
C PHE A 110 -7.67 -3.31 7.50
N SER A 111 -6.67 -2.97 8.30
CA SER A 111 -6.21 -1.60 8.46
C SER A 111 -4.69 -1.55 8.51
N THR A 112 -4.13 -0.40 8.13
CA THR A 112 -2.70 -0.14 8.24
C THR A 112 -2.48 1.36 8.38
N PRO A 113 -1.74 1.82 9.40
CA PRO A 113 -1.30 3.21 9.44
C PRO A 113 -0.37 3.53 8.27
N MET A 114 -0.34 4.80 7.88
CA MET A 114 0.76 5.35 7.09
C MET A 114 2.00 5.47 7.97
N ALA A 115 3.15 5.20 7.37
CA ALA A 115 4.46 5.30 7.99
C ALA A 115 5.48 5.85 6.98
N ILE A 116 6.62 6.31 7.47
CA ILE A 116 7.78 6.68 6.66
C ILE A 116 8.89 5.65 6.92
N ALA A 117 9.23 4.86 5.91
CA ALA A 117 10.39 3.99 5.95
C ALA A 117 11.65 4.80 5.58
N THR A 118 12.71 4.56 6.32
CA THR A 118 13.99 5.26 6.20
C THR A 118 15.14 4.36 6.68
N PHE A 119 16.32 4.94 6.83
CA PHE A 119 17.52 4.26 7.31
C PHE A 119 18.07 4.96 8.54
N GLU A 120 18.70 4.26 9.47
CA GLU A 120 19.18 4.83 10.74
C GLU A 120 20.08 6.08 10.54
N PRO A 121 21.02 6.14 9.58
CA PRO A 121 21.79 7.36 9.35
C PRO A 121 20.92 8.55 8.93
N ILE A 122 19.87 8.31 8.14
CA ILE A 122 18.91 9.34 7.73
C ILE A 122 18.01 9.76 8.91
N ALA A 123 17.51 8.78 9.67
CA ALA A 123 16.71 9.04 10.86
C ALA A 123 17.49 9.83 11.93
N ALA A 124 18.81 9.60 12.05
CA ALA A 124 19.67 10.36 12.94
C ALA A 124 19.81 11.82 12.52
N LEU A 125 20.05 12.10 11.23
CA LEU A 125 20.09 13.47 10.71
C LEU A 125 18.78 14.22 10.95
N LEU A 126 17.65 13.53 10.71
CA LEU A 126 16.32 14.11 10.92
C LEU A 126 15.98 14.29 12.40
N ARG A 127 16.58 13.51 13.29
CA ARG A 127 16.45 13.69 14.74
C ARG A 127 17.16 14.95 15.21
N ASP A 128 18.37 15.18 14.70
CA ASP A 128 19.13 16.41 14.98
C ASP A 128 18.44 17.65 14.39
N ALA A 129 17.69 17.47 13.30
CA ALA A 129 16.83 18.50 12.70
C ALA A 129 15.46 18.65 13.38
N GLY A 130 15.14 17.84 14.41
CA GLY A 130 13.87 17.90 15.15
C GLY A 130 12.66 17.24 14.47
N VAL A 131 12.86 16.63 13.29
CA VAL A 131 11.80 15.96 12.52
C VAL A 131 11.53 14.56 13.04
N VAL A 132 12.56 13.79 13.41
CA VAL A 132 12.38 12.44 13.96
C VAL A 132 12.53 12.46 15.47
N LYS A 133 11.62 11.81 16.20
CA LYS A 133 11.68 11.68 17.66
C LYS A 133 11.58 10.21 18.07
N LYS A 134 12.19 9.83 19.19
CA LYS A 134 11.98 8.49 19.78
C LYS A 134 10.71 8.52 20.62
N ALA A 135 9.86 7.51 20.45
CA ALA A 135 8.66 7.33 21.23
C ALA A 135 8.95 6.48 22.48
N PRO A 136 8.14 6.59 23.55
CA PRO A 136 8.32 5.80 24.78
C PRO A 136 8.23 4.28 24.57
N ASP A 137 7.51 3.83 23.55
CA ASP A 137 7.35 2.42 23.18
C ASP A 137 8.53 1.86 22.35
N GLY A 138 9.60 2.65 22.18
CA GLY A 138 10.79 2.29 21.43
C GLY A 138 10.69 2.51 19.92
N THR A 139 9.52 2.92 19.41
CA THR A 139 9.36 3.32 18.01
C THR A 139 9.89 4.73 17.76
N SER A 140 9.81 5.19 16.52
CA SER A 140 10.18 6.55 16.14
C SER A 140 9.00 7.25 15.50
N THR A 141 8.81 8.52 15.82
CA THR A 141 7.79 9.38 15.22
C THR A 141 8.44 10.37 14.25
N PHE A 142 7.64 10.85 13.31
CA PHE A 142 8.02 11.80 12.27
C PHE A 142 7.10 13.02 12.40
N ASP A 143 7.63 14.12 12.92
CA ASP A 143 6.92 15.37 13.12
C ASP A 143 6.63 16.03 11.77
N VAL A 144 5.37 15.96 11.34
CA VAL A 144 4.96 16.44 10.03
C VAL A 144 5.07 17.96 9.96
N ALA A 145 4.82 18.68 11.06
CA ALA A 145 4.95 20.14 11.08
C ALA A 145 6.40 20.57 10.88
N ALA A 146 7.33 19.99 11.65
CA ALA A 146 8.76 20.26 11.49
C ALA A 146 9.27 19.91 10.08
N TYR A 147 8.80 18.80 9.51
CA TYR A 147 9.12 18.43 8.13
C TYR A 147 8.60 19.46 7.11
N LEU A 148 7.36 19.93 7.26
CA LEU A 148 6.78 20.92 6.36
C LEU A 148 7.52 22.27 6.40
N GLU A 149 8.07 22.65 7.56
CA GLU A 149 8.95 23.83 7.67
C GLU A 149 10.25 23.67 6.85
N LEU A 150 10.84 22.46 6.83
CA LEU A 150 12.01 22.18 5.99
C LEU A 150 11.65 22.24 4.50
N ALA A 151 10.50 21.67 4.12
CA ALA A 151 10.03 21.65 2.75
C ALA A 151 9.68 23.07 2.25
N GLU A 152 9.02 23.89 3.07
CA GLU A 152 8.69 25.27 2.75
C GLU A 152 9.94 26.11 2.48
N ARG A 153 10.99 25.89 3.27
CA ARG A 153 12.30 26.54 3.13
C ARG A 153 13.21 25.92 2.06
N LYS A 154 12.79 24.84 1.42
CA LYS A 154 13.59 24.06 0.45
C LYS A 154 14.95 23.66 1.01
N VAL A 155 14.96 23.17 2.25
CA VAL A 155 16.18 22.69 2.88
C VAL A 155 16.67 21.45 2.15
N ARG A 156 17.94 21.46 1.74
CA ARG A 156 18.61 20.33 1.12
C ARG A 156 19.31 19.45 2.15
N TRP A 157 19.57 18.20 1.81
CA TRP A 157 20.31 17.27 2.67
C TRP A 157 21.69 17.83 3.03
N ASP A 158 22.45 18.39 2.08
CA ASP A 158 23.76 19.03 2.32
C ASP A 158 23.71 20.26 3.24
N GLN A 159 22.53 20.79 3.53
CA GLN A 159 22.32 21.92 4.44
C GLN A 159 21.94 21.51 5.86
N LEU A 160 21.69 20.22 6.11
CA LEU A 160 21.48 19.70 7.46
C LEU A 160 22.80 19.75 8.24
N LYS A 161 22.76 20.35 9.43
CA LYS A 161 23.95 20.56 10.26
C LYS A 161 24.61 19.22 10.59
N GLY A 162 25.92 19.13 10.38
CA GLY A 162 26.70 17.92 10.69
C GLY A 162 26.48 16.74 9.74
N ASN A 163 25.78 16.94 8.61
CA ASN A 163 25.51 15.86 7.67
C ASN A 163 26.78 15.38 6.95
N THR A 164 27.25 14.22 7.39
CA THR A 164 28.33 13.45 6.72
C THR A 164 27.81 12.15 6.10
N ALA A 165 26.63 11.68 6.51
CA ALA A 165 26.07 10.40 6.10
C ALA A 165 25.38 10.44 4.73
N TYR A 166 24.80 11.58 4.36
CA TYR A 166 24.06 11.73 3.11
C TYR A 166 24.12 13.18 2.55
N PRO A 167 25.31 13.70 2.20
CA PRO A 167 25.52 15.10 1.81
C PRO A 167 25.15 15.39 0.34
N VAL A 168 23.93 15.02 -0.07
CA VAL A 168 23.46 15.22 -1.45
C VAL A 168 22.78 16.59 -1.62
N ARG A 169 22.87 17.16 -2.82
CA ARG A 169 22.26 18.46 -3.16
C ARG A 169 20.80 18.30 -3.64
N LYS A 170 20.02 17.50 -2.91
CA LYS A 170 18.59 17.28 -3.13
C LYS A 170 17.80 17.84 -1.94
N ASP A 171 16.57 18.27 -2.18
CA ASP A 171 15.67 18.72 -1.10
C ASP A 171 15.34 17.55 -0.15
N VAL A 172 15.14 17.86 1.12
CA VAL A 172 14.64 16.90 2.11
C VAL A 172 13.16 16.66 1.83
N LEU A 173 12.87 15.60 1.08
CA LEU A 173 11.51 15.21 0.69
C LEU A 173 11.27 13.74 1.03
N VAL A 174 10.03 13.46 1.43
CA VAL A 174 9.51 12.09 1.55
C VAL A 174 9.05 11.62 0.17
N SER A 175 9.65 10.54 -0.33
CA SER A 175 9.22 9.92 -1.58
C SER A 175 7.82 9.32 -1.43
N THR A 176 6.96 9.51 -2.43
CA THR A 176 5.61 8.91 -2.49
C THR A 176 5.28 8.53 -3.92
N THR A 177 4.15 7.86 -4.12
CA THR A 177 3.65 7.46 -5.44
C THR A 177 2.95 8.58 -6.20
N ASP A 178 2.57 8.30 -7.43
CA ASP A 178 1.73 9.18 -8.24
C ASP A 178 0.33 9.45 -7.60
N PRO A 179 -0.02 10.73 -7.30
CA PRO A 179 -1.34 11.08 -6.75
C PRO A 179 -2.51 10.80 -7.71
N ARG A 180 -2.27 10.63 -9.01
CA ARG A 180 -3.32 10.36 -10.01
C ARG A 180 -4.02 9.04 -9.81
N SER A 181 -3.31 8.04 -9.29
CA SER A 181 -3.80 6.66 -9.24
C SER A 181 -3.65 6.04 -7.85
N SER A 182 -2.64 6.44 -7.07
CA SER A 182 -2.24 5.74 -5.85
C SER A 182 -2.94 6.24 -4.58
N ASN A 183 -3.28 5.28 -3.72
CA ASN A 183 -3.85 5.56 -2.42
C ASN A 183 -2.83 6.10 -1.40
N SER A 184 -1.56 5.67 -1.45
CA SER A 184 -0.56 6.14 -0.48
C SER A 184 -0.26 7.62 -0.68
N ALA A 185 -0.25 8.09 -1.93
CA ALA A 185 -0.21 9.51 -2.26
C ALA A 185 -1.41 10.28 -1.70
N ALA A 186 -2.62 9.73 -1.82
CA ALA A 186 -3.83 10.34 -1.28
C ALA A 186 -3.82 10.42 0.26
N MET A 187 -3.30 9.39 0.95
CA MET A 187 -3.15 9.40 2.40
C MET A 187 -2.06 10.38 2.85
N TYR A 188 -0.92 10.41 2.15
CA TYR A 188 0.15 11.37 2.39
C TYR A 188 -0.35 12.81 2.21
N LEU A 189 -1.08 13.09 1.13
CA LEU A 189 -1.72 14.38 0.90
C LEU A 189 -2.72 14.73 2.01
N SER A 190 -3.48 13.76 2.52
CA SER A 190 -4.42 13.97 3.63
C SER A 190 -3.66 14.42 4.90
N ILE A 191 -2.55 13.76 5.23
CA ILE A 191 -1.70 14.10 6.39
C ILE A 191 -1.10 15.50 6.22
N THR A 192 -0.40 15.75 5.10
CA THR A 192 0.33 17.00 4.90
C THR A 192 -0.60 18.19 4.73
N SER A 193 -1.75 18.01 4.07
CA SER A 193 -2.74 19.09 3.93
C SER A 193 -3.43 19.40 5.24
N PHE A 194 -3.72 18.42 6.10
CA PHE A 194 -4.27 18.65 7.43
C PHE A 194 -3.35 19.53 8.28
N VAL A 195 -2.05 19.21 8.32
CA VAL A 195 -1.05 19.97 9.08
C VAL A 195 -0.82 21.34 8.49
N ALA A 196 -0.64 21.45 7.16
CA ALA A 196 -0.52 22.72 6.46
C ALA A 196 -1.76 23.61 6.62
N ASN A 197 -2.92 23.02 6.95
CA ASN A 197 -4.17 23.72 7.20
C ASN A 197 -4.37 24.10 8.68
N GLY A 198 -3.33 24.05 9.51
CA GLY A 198 -3.42 24.38 10.94
C GLY A 198 -4.17 23.32 11.74
N SER A 199 -3.92 22.04 11.44
CA SER A 199 -4.58 20.89 12.08
C SER A 199 -6.09 20.83 11.86
N ALA A 200 -6.52 21.11 10.63
CA ALA A 200 -7.92 21.04 10.23
C ALA A 200 -8.08 20.33 8.88
N VAL A 201 -9.15 19.53 8.73
CA VAL A 201 -9.45 18.87 7.46
C VAL A 201 -9.74 19.92 6.38
N VAL A 202 -9.15 19.75 5.20
CA VAL A 202 -9.43 20.59 4.04
C VAL A 202 -10.78 20.18 3.44
N GLY A 203 -11.80 21.00 3.67
CA GLY A 203 -13.17 20.72 3.25
C GLY A 203 -13.71 21.63 2.14
N ASP A 204 -13.03 22.72 1.81
CA ASP A 204 -13.54 23.75 0.91
C ASP A 204 -12.48 24.33 -0.04
N ALA A 205 -12.92 25.14 -1.01
CA ALA A 205 -12.03 25.74 -2.00
C ALA A 205 -11.01 26.73 -1.40
N ARG A 206 -11.35 27.41 -0.30
CA ARG A 206 -10.49 28.42 0.34
C ARG A 206 -9.35 27.77 1.11
N SER A 207 -9.66 26.76 1.91
CA SER A 207 -8.68 25.92 2.61
C SER A 207 -7.77 25.19 1.63
N ARG A 208 -8.32 24.64 0.55
CA ARG A 208 -7.54 24.07 -0.55
C ARG A 208 -6.56 25.09 -1.16
N ALA A 209 -7.02 26.28 -1.52
CA ALA A 209 -6.18 27.31 -2.14
C ALA A 209 -5.03 27.75 -1.22
N ARG A 210 -5.26 27.79 0.10
CA ARG A 210 -4.25 28.13 1.10
C ARG A 210 -3.13 27.09 1.17
N VAL A 211 -3.45 25.79 1.20
CA VAL A 211 -2.44 24.74 1.41
C VAL A 211 -1.71 24.33 0.13
N LEU A 212 -2.36 24.50 -1.03
CA LEU A 212 -1.89 23.98 -2.32
C LEU A 212 -0.45 24.37 -2.68
N PRO A 213 0.03 25.62 -2.48
CA PRO A 213 1.40 25.99 -2.84
C PRO A 213 2.47 25.19 -2.09
N LEU A 214 2.21 24.79 -0.84
CA LEU A 214 3.13 23.98 -0.05
C LEU A 214 2.97 22.50 -0.41
N VAL A 215 1.74 21.97 -0.30
CA VAL A 215 1.52 20.52 -0.47
C VAL A 215 1.75 20.05 -1.89
N GLY A 216 1.48 20.88 -2.91
CA GLY A 216 1.75 20.53 -4.31
C GLY A 216 3.25 20.33 -4.58
N ARG A 217 4.10 21.21 -4.03
CA ARG A 217 5.57 21.09 -4.15
C ARG A 217 6.11 19.77 -3.61
N LEU A 218 5.51 19.27 -2.53
CA LEU A 218 5.88 17.96 -1.98
C LEU A 218 5.77 16.84 -3.00
N PHE A 219 4.95 16.98 -4.04
CA PHE A 219 4.81 16.00 -5.13
C PHE A 219 5.64 16.38 -6.36
N HIS A 220 5.60 17.65 -6.79
CA HIS A 220 6.26 18.09 -8.02
C HIS A 220 7.78 18.07 -7.95
N ASP A 221 8.34 18.35 -6.78
CA ASP A 221 9.79 18.46 -6.59
C ASP A 221 10.47 17.08 -6.41
N GLN A 222 9.70 15.97 -6.43
CA GLN A 222 10.22 14.59 -6.35
C GLN A 222 10.73 14.04 -7.68
N GLY A 223 10.31 14.59 -8.81
CA GLY A 223 10.55 14.02 -10.14
C GLY A 223 9.55 12.90 -10.52
N TYR A 224 9.96 11.97 -11.40
CA TYR A 224 9.09 10.86 -11.82
C TYR A 224 8.81 9.90 -10.65
N THR A 225 7.55 9.51 -10.50
CA THR A 225 7.11 8.58 -9.44
C THR A 225 6.26 7.46 -10.04
N GLU A 226 6.39 6.28 -9.46
CA GLU A 226 5.64 5.09 -9.87
C GLU A 226 4.14 5.20 -9.54
N ASN A 227 3.32 4.53 -10.35
CA ASN A 227 1.85 4.55 -10.22
C ASN A 227 1.31 3.69 -9.08
N THR A 228 2.13 2.84 -8.47
CA THR A 228 1.69 1.89 -7.43
C THR A 228 2.50 2.05 -6.16
N SER A 229 1.86 1.87 -5.00
CA SER A 229 2.49 1.94 -3.67
C SER A 229 3.62 0.95 -3.46
N GLU A 230 3.72 -0.06 -4.31
CA GLU A 230 4.78 -1.06 -4.23
C GLU A 230 6.10 -0.55 -4.84
N GLY A 231 6.03 0.26 -5.90
CA GLY A 231 7.23 0.73 -6.63
C GLY A 231 8.25 1.44 -5.74
N PRO A 232 7.90 2.56 -5.08
CA PRO A 232 8.85 3.29 -4.23
C PRO A 232 9.37 2.46 -3.04
N PHE A 233 8.58 1.51 -2.56
CA PHE A 233 8.98 0.65 -1.47
C PHE A 233 9.94 -0.46 -1.93
N GLU A 234 9.77 -1.01 -3.13
CA GLU A 234 10.75 -1.93 -3.73
C GLU A 234 12.09 -1.23 -3.99
N ASP A 235 12.10 0.05 -4.40
CA ASP A 235 13.34 0.84 -4.50
C ASP A 235 14.03 1.01 -3.13
N TYR A 236 13.25 1.28 -2.09
CA TYR A 236 13.74 1.31 -0.70
C TYR A 236 14.37 -0.03 -0.29
N LEU A 237 13.72 -1.15 -0.62
CA LEU A 237 14.19 -2.48 -0.29
C LEU A 237 15.42 -2.89 -1.09
N SER A 238 15.55 -2.48 -2.36
CA SER A 238 16.57 -2.99 -3.29
C SER A 238 17.77 -2.04 -3.44
N VAL A 239 17.52 -0.76 -3.69
CA VAL A 239 18.55 0.25 -3.99
C VAL A 239 19.05 0.93 -2.71
N GLY A 240 18.15 1.16 -1.75
CA GLY A 240 18.49 1.71 -0.44
C GLY A 240 18.62 3.24 -0.39
N MET A 241 19.23 3.74 0.68
CA MET A 241 19.19 5.16 1.07
C MET A 241 19.78 6.14 0.04
N GLY A 242 20.62 5.66 -0.88
CA GLY A 242 21.23 6.47 -1.93
C GLY A 242 20.21 7.06 -2.92
N GLN A 243 19.16 6.30 -3.23
CA GLN A 243 18.09 6.72 -4.14
C GLN A 243 16.85 7.15 -3.37
N VAL A 244 16.44 6.36 -2.37
CA VAL A 244 15.19 6.54 -1.62
C VAL A 244 15.47 6.65 -0.13
N PRO A 245 15.96 7.80 0.37
CA PRO A 245 16.31 7.97 1.79
C PRO A 245 15.09 8.02 2.71
N LEU A 246 13.93 8.45 2.19
CA LEU A 246 12.65 8.54 2.89
C LEU A 246 11.54 8.12 1.95
N VAL A 247 10.66 7.21 2.36
CA VAL A 247 9.50 6.82 1.56
C VAL A 247 8.24 6.66 2.41
N CYS A 248 7.15 7.22 1.93
CA CYS A 248 5.81 7.03 2.49
C CYS A 248 5.28 5.65 2.12
N VAL A 249 4.98 4.84 3.12
CA VAL A 249 4.58 3.43 2.98
C VAL A 249 3.39 3.11 3.87
N TYR A 250 2.75 1.98 3.63
CA TYR A 250 1.90 1.34 4.62
C TYR A 250 2.77 0.57 5.63
N GLU A 251 2.46 0.65 6.92
CA GLU A 251 3.09 -0.24 7.94
C GLU A 251 2.99 -1.71 7.53
N ALA A 252 1.85 -2.11 6.95
CA ALA A 252 1.66 -3.49 6.49
C ALA A 252 2.70 -3.94 5.45
N GLN A 253 3.13 -3.05 4.55
CA GLN A 253 4.19 -3.38 3.59
C GLN A 253 5.50 -3.63 4.33
N PHE A 254 5.88 -2.76 5.27
CA PHE A 254 7.11 -2.94 6.05
C PHE A 254 7.09 -4.22 6.91
N VAL A 255 6.00 -4.46 7.64
CA VAL A 255 5.85 -5.65 8.48
C VAL A 255 5.81 -6.92 7.65
N GLY A 256 5.05 -6.95 6.55
CA GLY A 256 4.98 -8.10 5.65
C GLY A 256 6.35 -8.49 5.09
N ARG A 257 7.19 -7.51 4.74
CA ARG A 257 8.57 -7.74 4.30
C ARG A 257 9.48 -8.18 5.44
N ALA A 258 9.27 -7.68 6.65
CA ALA A 258 10.02 -8.14 7.82
C ALA A 258 9.72 -9.62 8.14
N VAL A 259 8.46 -10.04 7.99
CA VAL A 259 8.05 -11.46 8.12
C VAL A 259 8.77 -12.35 7.11
N GLN A 260 9.03 -11.83 5.91
CA GLN A 260 9.79 -12.51 4.86
C GLN A 260 11.32 -12.41 5.03
N GLY A 261 11.81 -11.74 6.08
CA GLY A 261 13.25 -11.53 6.32
C GLY A 261 13.91 -10.52 5.38
N GLN A 262 13.13 -9.64 4.73
CA GLN A 262 13.62 -8.67 3.74
C GLN A 262 13.95 -7.29 4.33
N ILE A 263 13.57 -7.03 5.58
CA ILE A 263 13.98 -5.83 6.32
C ILE A 263 15.35 -6.07 6.98
N ARG A 264 16.35 -5.29 6.58
CA ARG A 264 17.75 -5.45 6.99
C ARG A 264 18.09 -4.55 8.19
N PRO A 265 19.13 -4.86 8.99
CA PRO A 265 19.57 -3.98 10.06
C PRO A 265 19.82 -2.55 9.57
N GLY A 266 19.33 -1.56 10.31
CA GLY A 266 19.41 -0.15 9.95
C GLY A 266 18.28 0.35 9.04
N MET A 267 17.40 -0.52 8.54
CA MET A 267 16.11 -0.11 7.97
C MET A 267 15.14 0.21 9.11
N VAL A 268 14.58 1.43 9.11
CA VAL A 268 13.79 1.97 10.22
C VAL A 268 12.42 2.39 9.72
N LEU A 269 11.39 2.09 10.51
CA LEU A 269 10.04 2.60 10.32
C LEU A 269 9.80 3.76 11.30
N THR A 270 9.29 4.88 10.79
CA THR A 270 8.86 6.02 11.61
C THR A 270 7.39 6.35 11.33
N TYR A 271 6.67 6.85 12.32
CA TYR A 271 5.24 7.15 12.21
C TYR A 271 5.01 8.66 12.11
N PRO A 272 4.42 9.17 11.00
CA PRO A 272 3.95 10.55 10.92
C PRO A 272 3.10 10.94 12.13
N VAL A 273 3.32 12.13 12.67
CA VAL A 273 2.48 12.73 13.71
C VAL A 273 1.94 14.05 13.17
N PRO A 274 0.63 14.13 12.86
CA PRO A 274 -0.33 13.03 12.88
C PRO A 274 -0.13 12.02 11.73
N THR A 275 -0.73 10.83 11.85
CA THR A 275 -0.84 9.83 10.77
C THR A 275 -2.29 9.62 10.35
N VAL A 276 -2.49 8.88 9.25
CA VAL A 276 -3.80 8.36 8.82
C VAL A 276 -3.78 6.84 8.95
N ILE A 277 -4.85 6.26 9.49
CA ILE A 277 -5.08 4.81 9.42
C ILE A 277 -5.88 4.50 8.15
N SER A 278 -5.21 3.87 7.19
CA SER A 278 -5.84 3.38 5.97
C SER A 278 -6.70 2.16 6.31
N ARG A 279 -8.02 2.36 6.41
CA ARG A 279 -8.99 1.27 6.60
C ARG A 279 -9.45 0.76 5.25
N HIS A 280 -9.20 -0.52 4.96
CA HIS A 280 -9.52 -1.10 3.66
C HIS A 280 -10.96 -1.59 3.71
N GLY A 281 -11.83 -1.00 2.89
CA GLY A 281 -13.25 -1.36 2.84
C GLY A 281 -13.58 -2.27 1.67
N LEU A 282 -14.00 -3.51 1.94
CA LEU A 282 -14.56 -4.40 0.92
C LEU A 282 -16.05 -4.10 0.76
N VAL A 283 -16.45 -3.72 -0.45
CA VAL A 283 -17.83 -3.51 -0.87
C VAL A 283 -18.28 -4.74 -1.67
N PRO A 284 -19.24 -5.54 -1.16
CA PRO A 284 -19.73 -6.71 -1.86
C PRO A 284 -20.69 -6.28 -2.97
N LEU A 285 -20.31 -6.54 -4.23
CA LEU A 285 -21.12 -6.18 -5.41
C LEU A 285 -22.15 -7.27 -5.74
N ARG A 286 -21.87 -8.51 -5.33
CA ARG A 286 -22.72 -9.70 -5.50
C ARG A 286 -22.67 -10.61 -4.27
N PRO A 287 -23.60 -11.58 -4.12
CA PRO A 287 -23.61 -12.50 -2.97
C PRO A 287 -22.31 -13.29 -2.76
N ALA A 288 -21.58 -13.62 -3.83
CA ALA A 288 -20.28 -14.28 -3.72
C ALA A 288 -19.22 -13.37 -3.08
N GLY A 289 -19.22 -12.08 -3.42
CA GLY A 289 -18.34 -11.07 -2.80
C GLY A 289 -18.68 -10.80 -1.34
N ASP A 290 -19.96 -10.88 -0.97
CA ASP A 290 -20.41 -10.82 0.43
C ASP A 290 -19.79 -11.96 1.27
N ARG A 291 -19.77 -13.18 0.73
CA ARG A 291 -19.09 -14.31 1.39
C ARG A 291 -17.60 -14.04 1.59
N VAL A 292 -16.91 -13.48 0.58
CA VAL A 292 -15.49 -13.09 0.70
C VAL A 292 -15.30 -12.06 1.81
N GLY A 293 -16.13 -11.01 1.85
CA GLY A 293 -16.08 -9.98 2.88
C GLY A 293 -16.27 -10.53 4.30
N ARG A 294 -17.25 -11.42 4.50
CA ARG A 294 -17.47 -12.10 5.78
C ARG A 294 -16.27 -12.94 6.19
N LEU A 295 -15.77 -13.79 5.29
CA LEU A 295 -14.64 -14.68 5.57
C LEU A 295 -13.37 -13.90 5.94
N LEU A 296 -13.02 -12.86 5.18
CA LEU A 296 -11.87 -12.01 5.54
C LEU A 296 -12.01 -11.36 6.92
N THR A 297 -13.25 -11.12 7.37
CA THR A 297 -13.52 -10.47 8.65
C THR A 297 -13.58 -11.46 9.81
N SER A 298 -14.10 -12.68 9.61
CA SER A 298 -14.41 -13.60 10.72
C SER A 298 -13.66 -14.93 10.69
N ASP A 299 -13.06 -15.34 9.58
CA ASP A 299 -12.32 -16.61 9.50
C ASP A 299 -10.97 -16.48 10.23
N PRO A 300 -10.71 -17.30 11.27
CA PRO A 300 -9.49 -17.20 12.06
C PRO A 300 -8.20 -17.43 11.27
N GLU A 301 -8.24 -18.25 10.22
CA GLU A 301 -7.06 -18.54 9.42
C GLU A 301 -6.76 -17.39 8.45
N LEU A 302 -7.77 -16.84 7.78
CA LEU A 302 -7.61 -15.65 6.94
C LEU A 302 -7.14 -14.43 7.74
N GLN A 303 -7.64 -14.23 8.95
CA GLN A 303 -7.14 -13.16 9.84
C GLN A 303 -5.68 -13.39 10.25
N ARG A 304 -5.30 -14.64 10.56
CA ARG A 304 -3.90 -14.98 10.89
C ARG A 304 -2.97 -14.72 9.70
N LEU A 305 -3.39 -15.11 8.49
CA LEU A 305 -2.64 -14.88 7.26
C LEU A 305 -2.54 -13.37 6.96
N ALA A 306 -3.62 -12.61 7.14
CA ALA A 306 -3.60 -11.17 6.95
C ALA A 306 -2.61 -10.47 7.89
N ALA A 307 -2.54 -10.88 9.16
CA ALA A 307 -1.54 -10.39 10.10
C ALA A 307 -0.10 -10.73 9.68
N ARG A 308 0.14 -11.94 9.13
CA ARG A 308 1.45 -12.32 8.55
C ARG A 308 1.84 -11.49 7.34
N HIS A 309 0.86 -10.99 6.59
CA HIS A 309 1.06 -10.01 5.51
C HIS A 309 1.12 -8.56 6.03
N GLY A 310 1.19 -8.36 7.35
CA GLY A 310 1.39 -7.07 7.99
C GLY A 310 0.13 -6.26 8.23
N PHE A 311 -1.06 -6.74 7.86
CA PHE A 311 -2.29 -5.99 8.11
C PHE A 311 -2.69 -6.07 9.58
N ARG A 312 -3.13 -4.94 10.14
CA ARG A 312 -3.87 -4.94 11.41
C ARG A 312 -5.28 -5.45 11.15
N THR A 313 -5.67 -6.53 11.83
CA THR A 313 -6.98 -7.16 11.74
C THR A 313 -7.90 -6.74 12.89
N ALA A 314 -9.18 -7.15 12.84
CA ALA A 314 -10.13 -6.93 13.94
C ALA A 314 -9.65 -7.51 15.28
N ASP A 315 -8.90 -8.60 15.24
CA ASP A 315 -8.18 -9.14 16.39
C ASP A 315 -6.77 -8.54 16.46
N ALA A 316 -6.58 -7.56 17.35
CA ALA A 316 -5.31 -6.86 17.54
C ALA A 316 -4.19 -7.79 18.04
N ALA A 317 -4.51 -8.88 18.75
CA ALA A 317 -3.53 -9.80 19.30
C ALA A 317 -2.78 -10.56 18.19
N ARG A 318 -3.42 -10.79 17.04
CA ARG A 318 -2.78 -11.47 15.89
C ARG A 318 -1.64 -10.66 15.31
N PHE A 319 -1.88 -9.37 15.08
CA PHE A 319 -0.85 -8.47 14.59
C PHE A 319 0.28 -8.30 15.61
N ALA A 320 -0.05 -8.09 16.88
CA ALA A 320 0.93 -7.98 17.95
C ALA A 320 1.81 -9.24 18.08
N LYS A 321 1.22 -10.43 17.93
CA LYS A 321 1.96 -11.69 17.91
C LYS A 321 2.95 -11.76 16.75
N VAL A 322 2.53 -11.42 15.53
CA VAL A 322 3.41 -11.43 14.35
C VAL A 322 4.57 -10.46 14.52
N THR A 323 4.32 -9.23 14.96
CA THR A 323 5.38 -8.22 15.10
C THR A 323 6.34 -8.57 16.24
N ALA A 324 5.86 -9.18 17.32
CA ALA A 324 6.72 -9.70 18.39
C ALA A 324 7.59 -10.88 17.92
N GLU A 325 7.01 -11.87 17.23
CA GLU A 325 7.72 -13.04 16.69
C GLU A 325 8.86 -12.63 15.74
N HIS A 326 8.62 -11.62 14.90
CA HIS A 326 9.58 -11.11 13.93
C HIS A 326 10.40 -9.92 14.44
N ARG A 327 10.24 -9.52 15.70
CA ARG A 327 10.95 -8.40 16.36
C ARG A 327 10.86 -7.09 15.58
N VAL A 328 9.68 -6.81 15.02
CA VAL A 328 9.42 -5.58 14.24
C VAL A 328 8.90 -4.51 15.20
N PRO A 329 9.64 -3.41 15.43
CA PRO A 329 9.16 -2.33 16.28
C PRO A 329 8.01 -1.61 15.57
N VAL A 330 6.81 -1.73 16.13
CA VAL A 330 5.60 -1.07 15.62
C VAL A 330 4.90 -0.31 16.72
N ALA A 331 4.23 0.79 16.38
CA ALA A 331 3.51 1.59 17.35
C ALA A 331 2.33 0.80 17.89
N THR A 332 2.29 0.56 19.20
CA THR A 332 1.20 -0.22 19.82
C THR A 332 -0.06 0.63 19.96
N ASN A 333 0.09 1.93 20.20
CA ASN A 333 -1.00 2.88 20.35
C ASN A 333 -0.81 4.06 19.38
N LEU A 334 -1.73 4.21 18.43
CA LEU A 334 -1.74 5.30 17.48
C LEU A 334 -2.76 6.34 17.97
N ILE A 335 -2.28 7.37 18.66
CA ILE A 335 -3.13 8.40 19.29
C ILE A 335 -3.41 9.54 18.31
N ASP A 336 -2.36 10.10 17.69
CA ASP A 336 -2.46 11.21 16.75
C ASP A 336 -2.84 10.74 15.35
N VAL A 337 -4.08 10.25 15.22
CA VAL A 337 -4.66 9.80 13.96
C VAL A 337 -5.66 10.84 13.47
N VAL A 338 -5.52 11.26 12.22
CA VAL A 338 -6.46 12.16 11.56
C VAL A 338 -7.34 11.40 10.60
N ASP A 339 -8.58 11.87 10.46
CA ASP A 339 -9.48 11.38 9.41
C ASP A 339 -9.08 11.97 8.06
N THR A 340 -9.20 11.15 7.02
CA THR A 340 -9.08 11.60 5.64
C THR A 340 -10.22 12.56 5.31
N PRO A 341 -10.02 13.57 4.45
CA PRO A 341 -11.14 14.32 3.88
C PRO A 341 -12.17 13.39 3.23
N SER A 342 -13.41 13.90 3.06
CA SER A 342 -14.41 13.20 2.26
C SER A 342 -13.87 12.90 0.86
N TYR A 343 -14.41 11.88 0.18
CA TYR A 343 -13.95 11.50 -1.14
C TYR A 343 -13.90 12.70 -2.10
N ASP A 344 -14.97 13.49 -2.18
CA ASP A 344 -15.03 14.62 -3.11
C ASP A 344 -14.05 15.75 -2.73
N ALA A 345 -13.80 16.00 -1.44
CA ALA A 345 -12.82 16.98 -0.99
C ALA A 345 -11.38 16.54 -1.30
N LEU A 346 -11.06 15.27 -1.05
CA LEU A 346 -9.77 14.66 -1.35
C LEU A 346 -9.50 14.63 -2.86
N GLU A 347 -10.50 14.27 -3.66
CA GLU A 347 -10.42 14.32 -5.13
C GLU A 347 -10.17 15.74 -5.63
N SER A 348 -10.85 16.73 -5.05
CA SER A 348 -10.66 18.14 -5.38
C SER A 348 -9.23 18.62 -5.07
N LEU A 349 -8.62 18.12 -4.00
CA LEU A 349 -7.23 18.36 -3.63
C LEU A 349 -6.26 17.66 -4.60
N LEU A 350 -6.47 16.36 -4.84
CA LEU A 350 -5.66 15.55 -5.78
C LEU A 350 -5.66 16.17 -7.18
N ALA A 351 -6.84 16.50 -7.71
CA ALA A 351 -6.97 17.16 -9.01
C ALA A 351 -6.28 18.54 -9.05
N ALA A 352 -6.17 19.23 -7.92
CA ALA A 352 -5.43 20.49 -7.84
C ALA A 352 -3.92 20.29 -7.86
N VAL A 353 -3.41 19.25 -7.18
CA VAL A 353 -2.01 18.84 -7.28
C VAL A 353 -1.71 18.37 -8.71
N GLU A 354 -2.56 17.54 -9.31
CA GLU A 354 -2.38 17.03 -10.68
C GLU A 354 -2.17 18.11 -11.72
N ARG A 355 -2.94 19.20 -11.65
CA ARG A 355 -2.77 20.35 -12.56
C ARG A 355 -1.38 20.99 -12.47
N GLY A 356 -0.68 20.84 -11.34
CA GLY A 356 0.68 21.33 -11.14
C GLY A 356 1.76 20.54 -11.88
N TYR A 357 1.48 19.31 -12.35
CA TYR A 357 2.41 18.54 -13.19
C TYR A 357 2.48 19.03 -14.65
N GLY A 358 1.64 20.01 -15.02
CA GLY A 358 1.47 20.48 -16.40
C GLY A 358 0.50 19.59 -17.19
N ALA A 359 -0.22 20.19 -18.14
CA ALA A 359 -0.89 19.41 -19.16
C ALA A 359 0.20 18.68 -19.96
N GLY A 360 0.26 17.36 -19.88
CA GLY A 360 0.98 16.58 -20.89
C GLY A 360 0.43 16.94 -22.27
N PRO A 361 1.24 16.85 -23.35
CA PRO A 361 0.76 17.22 -24.68
C PRO A 361 -0.49 16.40 -25.03
N SER A 362 -1.49 17.13 -25.52
CA SER A 362 -2.81 16.66 -25.94
C SER A 362 -2.79 15.45 -26.86
#